data_AF-A0A942RTC8-F1
#
_entry.id   AF-A0A942RTC8-F1
#
_cell.length_a   1.000
_cell.length_b   1.000
_cell.length_c   1.000
_cell.angle_alpha   90.00
_cell.angle_beta   90.00
_cell.angle_gamma   90.00
#
_symmetry.space_group_name_H-M   'P 1'
#
loop_
_entity.id
_entity.type
_entity.pdbx_description
1 polymer ?
#
loop_
_entity_poly.entity_id
_entity_poly.type
_entity_poly.pdbx_seq_one_letter_code
_entity_poly.pdbx_strand_id
1 'polypeptide(L)'
;MGIQKFVEKIMLHIVKRNNKKKIAAAFIAFAIIFYSCASEEEHGTYYKGNFIDTISIVSESDTANIVIEQIGLVSIIKENIPFSEEIINTVSDSINLKLIVSFGSYSPSPLVINEVSNFADTFYLWYSTRNKDHKTINKDNAITKVTTSLKIEYVSIDSIVIQRNHQKSVNIFSRIVI
;
A
#
# COMPACT_ATOMS: atom_id res chain seq x y z
N MET A 1 -20.87 -27.15 -13.11
CA MET A 1 -21.24 -27.49 -14.50
C MET A 1 -20.65 -26.40 -15.39
N GLY A 2 -19.58 -26.71 -16.15
CA GLY A 2 -18.74 -25.68 -16.79
C GLY A 2 -19.47 -24.91 -17.89
N ILE A 3 -19.18 -23.61 -17.98
CA ILE A 3 -19.70 -22.64 -18.98
C ILE A 3 -19.66 -23.23 -20.39
N GLN A 4 -18.64 -24.02 -20.70
CA GLN A 4 -18.46 -24.71 -21.98
C GLN A 4 -19.64 -25.63 -22.37
N LYS A 5 -20.19 -26.42 -21.44
CA LYS A 5 -21.33 -27.32 -21.71
C LYS A 5 -22.65 -26.57 -21.92
N PHE A 6 -22.76 -25.37 -21.36
CA PHE A 6 -23.93 -24.51 -21.55
C PHE A 6 -23.90 -23.82 -22.93
N VAL A 7 -22.72 -23.36 -23.36
CA VAL A 7 -22.50 -22.75 -24.67
C VAL A 7 -22.75 -23.75 -25.81
N GLU A 8 -22.27 -24.99 -25.69
CA GLU A 8 -22.53 -26.05 -26.68
C GLU A 8 -24.03 -26.34 -26.87
N LYS A 9 -24.79 -26.37 -25.77
CA LYS A 9 -26.23 -26.65 -25.80
C LYS A 9 -27.03 -25.54 -26.46
N ILE A 10 -26.62 -24.27 -26.29
CA ILE A 10 -27.24 -23.11 -26.95
C ILE A 10 -26.91 -23.08 -28.45
N MET A 11 -25.65 -23.33 -28.83
CA MET A 11 -25.23 -23.39 -30.23
C MET A 11 -26.02 -24.45 -31.02
N LEU A 12 -26.18 -25.65 -30.45
CA LEU A 12 -26.98 -26.73 -31.04
C LEU A 12 -28.45 -26.36 -31.25
N HIS A 13 -29.04 -25.56 -30.35
CA HIS A 13 -30.43 -25.12 -30.48
C HIS A 13 -30.62 -24.03 -31.54
N ILE A 14 -29.63 -23.16 -31.71
CA ILE A 14 -29.68 -22.06 -32.69
C ILE A 14 -29.48 -22.57 -34.11
N VAL A 15 -28.57 -23.54 -34.33
CA VAL A 15 -28.28 -24.13 -35.65
C VAL A 15 -29.48 -24.91 -36.21
N LYS A 16 -30.31 -25.53 -35.36
CA LYS A 16 -31.43 -26.39 -35.79
C LYS A 16 -32.63 -25.61 -36.35
N ARG A 17 -32.74 -24.29 -36.13
CA ARG A 17 -33.77 -23.42 -36.72
C ARG A 17 -33.19 -22.70 -37.93
N ASN A 18 -33.56 -23.15 -39.12
CA ASN A 18 -33.10 -22.73 -40.46
C ASN A 18 -33.39 -21.23 -40.78
N ASN A 19 -32.83 -20.31 -40.00
CA ASN A 19 -33.12 -18.88 -40.12
C ASN A 19 -31.79 -18.11 -40.14
N LYS A 20 -31.14 -18.10 -41.30
CA LYS A 20 -29.80 -17.54 -41.55
C LYS A 20 -29.63 -16.11 -40.99
N LYS A 21 -30.69 -15.30 -40.98
CA LYS A 21 -30.71 -13.94 -40.40
C LYS A 21 -30.53 -13.93 -38.88
N LYS A 22 -31.08 -14.90 -38.15
CA LYS A 22 -30.94 -15.03 -36.70
C LYS A 22 -29.57 -15.55 -36.28
N ILE A 23 -28.94 -16.39 -37.12
CA ILE A 23 -27.58 -16.89 -36.91
C ILE A 23 -26.57 -15.74 -37.02
N ALA A 24 -26.70 -14.88 -38.04
CA ALA A 24 -25.83 -13.71 -38.19
C ALA A 24 -25.93 -12.73 -37.01
N ALA A 25 -27.16 -12.44 -36.54
CA ALA A 25 -27.37 -11.58 -35.37
C ALA A 25 -26.77 -12.19 -34.08
N ALA A 26 -26.87 -13.51 -33.90
CA ALA A 26 -26.27 -14.20 -32.77
C ALA A 26 -24.73 -14.14 -32.81
N PHE A 27 -24.11 -14.29 -33.98
CA PHE A 27 -22.67 -14.13 -34.14
C PHE A 27 -22.17 -12.71 -33.85
N ILE A 28 -22.90 -11.68 -34.30
CA ILE A 28 -22.56 -10.28 -34.01
C ILE A 28 -22.69 -9.98 -32.51
N ALA A 29 -23.77 -10.44 -31.86
CA ALA A 29 -23.93 -10.28 -30.42
C ALA A 29 -22.83 -11.02 -29.63
N PHE A 30 -22.45 -12.22 -30.07
CA PHE A 30 -21.35 -12.98 -29.47
C PHE A 30 -20.00 -12.28 -29.66
N ALA A 31 -19.73 -11.75 -30.86
CA ALA A 31 -18.52 -10.97 -31.13
C ALA A 31 -18.41 -9.72 -30.23
N ILE A 32 -19.52 -9.01 -30.01
CA ILE A 32 -19.56 -7.83 -29.12
C ILE A 32 -19.31 -8.24 -27.66
N ILE A 33 -19.87 -9.37 -27.20
CA ILE A 33 -19.65 -9.88 -25.84
C ILE A 33 -18.18 -10.31 -25.64
N PHE A 34 -17.56 -10.92 -26.65
CA PHE A 34 -16.14 -11.29 -26.58
C PHE A 34 -15.20 -10.09 -26.68
N TYR A 35 -15.54 -9.07 -27.49
CA TYR A 35 -14.76 -7.82 -27.54
C TYR A 35 -14.86 -7.02 -26.24
N SER A 36 -16.01 -7.05 -25.57
CA SER A 36 -16.22 -6.38 -24.28
C SER A 36 -15.52 -7.07 -23.10
N CYS A 37 -15.02 -8.30 -23.25
CA CYS A 37 -14.34 -9.04 -22.19
C CYS A 37 -12.80 -8.99 -22.32
N ALA A 38 -12.27 -8.32 -23.33
CA ALA A 38 -10.84 -8.26 -23.62
C ALA A 38 -10.15 -6.97 -23.15
N SER A 39 -10.89 -6.00 -22.61
CA SER A 39 -10.28 -4.86 -21.93
C SER A 39 -9.95 -5.24 -20.48
N GLU A 40 -8.92 -6.08 -20.30
CA GLU A 40 -8.18 -6.04 -19.04
C GLU A 40 -7.58 -4.62 -18.99
N GLU A 41 -8.11 -3.78 -18.10
CA GLU A 41 -7.44 -2.52 -17.77
C GLU A 41 -6.03 -2.90 -17.32
N GLU A 42 -5.01 -2.45 -18.05
CA GLU A 42 -3.61 -2.55 -17.66
C GLU A 42 -3.40 -1.75 -16.36
N HIS A 43 -3.78 -2.35 -15.24
CA HIS A 43 -3.24 -1.96 -13.96
C HIS A 43 -1.75 -2.30 -14.05
N GLY A 44 -0.89 -1.30 -13.83
CA GLY A 44 0.55 -1.48 -13.90
C GLY A 44 1.02 -2.66 -13.04
N THR A 45 2.25 -3.11 -13.26
CA THR A 45 2.83 -4.20 -12.45
C THR A 45 2.86 -3.81 -10.98
N TYR A 46 2.31 -4.67 -10.11
CA TYR A 46 2.39 -4.48 -8.66
C TYR A 46 3.68 -5.07 -8.11
N TYR A 47 4.54 -4.22 -7.57
CA TYR A 47 5.82 -4.57 -6.99
C TYR A 47 5.70 -4.79 -5.49
N LYS A 48 6.51 -5.70 -4.97
CA LYS A 48 6.76 -5.88 -3.55
C LYS A 48 8.26 -5.94 -3.33
N GLY A 49 8.74 -5.32 -2.27
CA GLY A 49 10.14 -5.31 -1.96
C GLY A 49 10.42 -4.73 -0.59
N ASN A 50 11.70 -4.49 -0.35
CA ASN A 50 12.20 -3.83 0.84
C ASN A 50 13.22 -2.76 0.48
N PHE A 51 13.36 -1.77 1.35
CA PHE A 51 14.42 -0.78 1.29
C PHE A 51 14.80 -0.33 2.70
N ILE A 52 15.90 0.40 2.79
CA ILE A 52 16.36 1.02 4.02
C ILE A 52 16.13 2.52 3.90
N ASP A 53 15.48 3.09 4.90
CA ASP A 53 15.32 4.53 5.06
C ASP A 53 16.07 5.00 6.31
N THR A 54 16.47 6.26 6.35
CA THR A 54 17.21 6.83 7.48
C THR A 54 16.63 8.17 7.88
N ILE A 55 16.27 8.29 9.15
CA ILE A 55 15.71 9.51 9.73
C ILE A 55 16.63 9.98 10.84
N SER A 56 17.06 11.23 10.78
CA SER A 56 17.89 11.84 11.81
C SER A 56 17.07 12.81 12.65
N ILE A 57 17.16 12.65 13.96
CA ILE A 57 16.46 13.47 14.95
C ILE A 57 17.53 14.12 15.84
N VAL A 58 17.38 15.41 16.13
CA VAL A 58 18.25 16.11 17.09
C VAL A 58 17.48 16.30 18.39
N SER A 59 18.03 15.77 19.49
CA SER A 59 17.45 15.83 20.83
C SER A 59 18.46 16.34 21.84
N GLU A 60 18.28 17.58 22.29
CA GLU A 60 19.10 18.18 23.35
C GLU A 60 18.90 17.45 24.70
N SER A 61 17.74 16.83 24.91
CA SER A 61 17.44 16.05 26.11
C SER A 61 18.21 14.73 26.16
N ASP A 62 18.56 14.29 27.37
CA ASP A 62 19.19 12.99 27.62
C ASP A 62 18.24 11.82 27.38
N THR A 63 16.93 12.07 27.36
CA THR A 63 15.92 11.07 27.02
C THR A 63 15.11 11.53 25.83
N ALA A 64 14.98 10.67 24.82
CA ALA A 64 14.11 10.91 23.68
C ALA A 64 13.02 9.83 23.61
N ASN A 65 11.77 10.27 23.58
CA ASN A 65 10.63 9.39 23.31
C ASN A 65 10.27 9.51 21.83
N ILE A 66 10.21 8.40 21.11
CA ILE A 66 9.92 8.38 19.68
C ILE A 66 8.62 7.61 19.48
N VAL A 67 7.60 8.30 18.98
CA VAL A 67 6.29 7.74 18.66
C VAL A 67 6.17 7.61 17.16
N ILE A 68 6.06 6.39 16.66
CA ILE A 68 5.96 6.07 15.25
C ILE A 68 4.49 5.85 14.90
N GLU A 69 4.01 6.63 13.94
CA GLU A 69 2.65 6.61 13.44
C GLU A 69 2.65 6.08 12.01
N GLN A 70 1.92 4.98 11.79
CA GLN A 70 1.71 4.42 10.46
C GLN A 70 0.21 4.38 10.13
N ILE A 71 -0.17 4.74 8.90
CA ILE A 71 -1.58 4.72 8.49
C ILE A 71 -2.07 3.28 8.28
N GLY A 72 -3.13 2.90 8.99
CA GLY A 72 -3.62 1.53 9.10
C GLY A 72 -4.24 0.97 7.84
N LEU A 73 -3.53 0.05 7.19
CA LEU A 73 -4.14 -1.11 6.54
C LEU A 73 -3.91 -2.29 7.48
N VAL A 74 -4.88 -2.53 8.36
CA VAL A 74 -4.79 -3.32 9.62
C VAL A 74 -4.12 -4.69 9.46
N SER A 75 -4.16 -5.32 8.27
CA SER A 75 -3.54 -6.62 8.03
C SER A 75 -2.05 -6.60 7.66
N ILE A 76 -1.49 -5.44 7.31
CA ILE A 76 -0.14 -5.33 6.75
C ILE A 76 0.85 -4.70 7.74
N ILE A 77 0.36 -3.87 8.66
CA ILE A 77 1.19 -3.06 9.55
C ILE A 77 1.27 -3.70 10.92
N LYS A 78 2.48 -3.71 11.49
CA LYS A 78 2.76 -4.24 12.82
C LYS A 78 2.49 -3.18 13.88
N GLU A 79 1.73 -3.54 14.91
CA GLU A 79 1.54 -2.66 16.08
C GLU A 79 2.81 -2.50 16.91
N ASN A 80 3.65 -3.55 16.99
CA ASN A 80 4.93 -3.53 17.68
C ASN A 80 6.06 -3.70 16.66
N ILE A 81 6.84 -2.65 16.47
CA ILE A 81 8.01 -2.68 15.59
C ILE A 81 9.23 -3.10 16.43
N PRO A 82 9.88 -4.24 16.12
CA PRO A 82 11.10 -4.62 16.83
C PRO A 82 12.22 -3.62 16.56
N PHE A 83 12.98 -3.29 17.59
CA PHE A 83 14.12 -2.39 17.48
C PHE A 83 15.38 -2.98 18.12
N SER A 84 16.53 -2.55 17.63
CA SER A 84 17.83 -2.78 18.25
C SER A 84 18.58 -1.46 18.39
N GLU A 85 19.54 -1.41 19.30
CA GLU A 85 20.34 -0.22 19.55
C GLU A 85 21.79 -0.44 19.16
N GLU A 86 22.37 0.57 18.54
CA GLU A 86 23.78 0.67 18.21
C GLU A 86 24.32 1.95 18.82
N ILE A 87 25.36 1.82 19.65
CA ILE A 87 25.95 2.98 20.28
C ILE A 87 27.06 3.51 19.40
N ILE A 88 26.93 4.78 19.02
CA ILE A 88 27.93 5.52 18.24
C ILE A 88 28.74 6.42 19.17
N ASN A 89 30.06 6.34 19.08
CA ASN A 89 30.98 7.17 19.86
C ASN A 89 31.10 8.58 19.25
N THR A 90 30.00 9.29 19.18
CA THR A 90 29.93 10.68 18.70
C THR A 90 29.39 11.58 19.80
N VAL A 91 29.94 12.80 19.91
CA VAL A 91 29.48 13.82 20.87
C VAL A 91 28.25 14.57 20.33
N SER A 92 27.44 13.93 19.49
CA SER A 92 26.29 14.57 18.86
C SER A 92 25.00 14.25 19.61
N ASP A 93 24.12 15.26 19.68
CA ASP A 93 22.74 15.13 20.15
C ASP A 93 21.82 14.47 19.11
N SER A 94 22.39 13.85 18.08
CA SER A 94 21.65 13.20 16.99
C SER A 94 21.32 11.75 17.34
N ILE A 95 20.06 11.37 17.16
CA ILE A 95 19.58 10.01 17.14
C ILE A 95 19.25 9.68 15.69
N ASN A 96 19.91 8.68 15.11
CA ASN A 96 19.60 8.22 13.75
C ASN A 96 18.78 6.94 13.82
N LEU A 97 17.65 6.92 13.13
CA LEU A 97 16.79 5.77 12.98
C LEU A 97 17.02 5.18 11.61
N LYS A 98 17.58 3.98 11.55
CA LYS A 98 17.65 3.18 10.32
C LYS A 98 16.43 2.29 10.26
N LEU A 99 15.50 2.62 9.37
CA LEU A 99 14.24 1.92 9.19
C LEU A 99 14.41 0.85 8.12
N ILE A 100 14.04 -0.40 8.44
CA ILE A 100 13.95 -1.48 7.46
C ILE A 100 12.49 -1.57 7.06
N VAL A 101 12.19 -1.28 5.79
CA VAL A 101 10.83 -1.01 5.33
C VAL A 101 10.44 -1.98 4.23
N SER A 102 9.30 -2.64 4.39
CA SER A 102 8.63 -3.38 3.32
C SER A 102 7.60 -2.52 2.62
N PHE A 103 7.42 -2.72 1.32
CA PHE A 103 6.40 -2.02 0.55
C PHE A 103 5.65 -2.93 -0.41
N GLY A 104 4.46 -2.46 -0.79
CA GLY A 104 3.75 -2.92 -1.97
C GLY A 104 3.22 -1.70 -2.72
N SER A 105 3.57 -1.55 -4.00
CA SER A 105 3.20 -0.37 -4.80
C SER A 105 3.20 -0.71 -6.29
N TYR A 106 2.49 0.09 -7.07
CA TYR A 106 2.56 0.07 -8.54
C TYR A 106 3.81 0.82 -9.07
N SER A 107 4.62 1.38 -8.17
CA SER A 107 5.97 1.89 -8.43
C SER A 107 7.03 0.98 -7.77
N PRO A 108 8.15 0.65 -8.46
CA PRO A 108 9.26 -0.07 -7.85
C PRO A 108 10.02 0.76 -6.79
N SER A 109 9.79 2.07 -6.76
CA SER A 109 10.31 2.99 -5.74
C SER A 109 9.12 3.82 -5.21
N PRO A 110 8.42 3.37 -4.16
CA PRO A 110 7.27 4.08 -3.64
C PRO A 110 7.71 5.42 -3.03
N LEU A 111 6.92 6.46 -3.26
CA LEU A 111 7.13 7.74 -2.59
C LEU A 111 6.70 7.60 -1.13
N VAL A 112 7.66 7.80 -0.22
CA VAL A 112 7.40 7.85 1.22
C VAL A 112 7.26 9.30 1.64
N ILE A 113 6.24 9.56 2.44
CA ILE A 113 6.07 10.80 3.18
C ILE A 113 6.45 10.51 4.62
N ASN A 114 7.52 11.15 5.08
CA ASN A 114 7.93 11.13 6.47
C ASN A 114 7.86 12.55 7.04
N GLU A 115 7.28 12.68 8.23
CA GLU A 115 7.18 13.96 8.93
C GLU A 115 7.57 13.75 10.38
N VAL A 116 8.49 14.56 10.89
CA VAL A 116 8.90 14.54 12.29
C VAL A 116 8.40 15.83 12.93
N SER A 117 7.62 15.68 13.99
CA SER A 117 7.23 16.81 14.85
C SER A 117 7.70 16.54 16.27
N ASN A 118 8.14 17.59 16.98
CA ASN A 118 8.63 17.48 18.34
C ASN A 118 7.69 18.22 19.31
N PHE A 119 7.46 17.61 20.45
CA PHE A 119 6.74 18.21 21.57
C PHE A 119 7.43 17.81 22.87
N ALA A 120 8.12 18.77 23.49
CA ALA A 120 9.06 18.51 24.59
C ALA A 120 10.06 17.41 24.20
N ASP A 121 10.20 16.37 25.03
CA ASP A 121 11.11 15.24 24.82
C ASP A 121 10.50 14.11 23.95
N THR A 122 9.41 14.40 23.23
CA THR A 122 8.71 13.43 22.40
C THR A 122 8.73 13.82 20.92
N PHE A 123 9.19 12.91 20.08
CA PHE A 123 9.23 13.02 18.63
C PHE A 123 8.15 12.13 18.03
N TYR A 124 7.21 12.73 17.32
CA TYR A 124 6.19 12.02 16.55
C TYR A 124 6.65 11.90 15.10
N LEU A 125 6.88 10.66 14.67
CA LEU A 125 7.26 10.30 13.31
C LEU A 125 6.04 9.76 12.57
N TRP A 126 5.53 10.51 11.60
CA TRP A 126 4.59 9.99 10.61
C TRP A 126 5.37 9.26 9.51
N TYR A 127 4.95 8.03 9.18
CA TYR A 127 5.59 7.25 8.13
C TYR A 127 4.55 6.55 7.25
N SER A 128 4.36 7.04 6.02
CA SER A 128 3.25 6.61 5.15
C SER A 128 3.53 6.89 3.68
N THR A 129 2.77 6.26 2.77
CA THR A 129 2.68 6.67 1.36
C THR A 129 1.69 7.82 1.13
N ARG A 130 0.98 8.24 2.19
CA ARG A 130 -0.09 9.25 2.14
C ARG A 130 0.20 10.37 3.15
N ASN A 131 -0.15 11.59 2.76
CA ASN A 131 -0.10 12.73 3.65
C ASN A 131 -1.11 12.54 4.80
N LYS A 132 -0.74 12.99 6.01
CA LYS A 132 -1.57 12.96 7.22
C LYS A 132 -2.89 13.75 7.05
N ASP A 133 -2.90 14.78 6.20
CA ASP A 133 -4.04 15.69 5.98
C ASP A 133 -4.99 15.28 4.84
N HIS A 134 -4.85 14.07 4.27
CA HIS A 134 -5.63 13.73 3.08
C HIS A 134 -7.13 13.54 3.41
N LYS A 135 -7.89 14.62 3.20
CA LYS A 135 -9.34 14.65 3.27
C LYS A 135 -9.96 13.67 2.28
N THR A 136 -10.94 12.92 2.81
CA THR A 136 -11.97 12.12 2.15
C THR A 136 -12.13 12.35 0.64
N ILE A 137 -12.06 11.25 -0.11
CA ILE A 137 -12.46 11.15 -1.51
C ILE A 137 -13.78 11.89 -1.70
N ASN A 138 -13.77 12.92 -2.54
CA ASN A 138 -14.97 13.64 -2.95
C ASN A 138 -15.86 12.61 -3.68
N LYS A 139 -16.98 12.22 -3.07
CA LYS A 139 -17.93 11.29 -3.67
C LYS A 139 -18.69 12.02 -4.78
N ASP A 140 -18.10 12.08 -5.97
CA ASP A 140 -18.85 12.45 -7.16
C ASP A 140 -19.87 11.34 -7.47
N ASN A 141 -21.14 11.73 -7.55
CA ASN A 141 -22.33 10.86 -7.62
C ASN A 141 -22.50 10.12 -8.97
N ALA A 142 -21.41 9.81 -9.68
CA ALA A 142 -21.44 9.16 -10.99
C ALA A 142 -20.44 7.99 -11.06
N ILE A 143 -20.42 7.12 -10.05
CA ILE A 143 -19.68 5.86 -10.13
C ILE A 143 -20.50 4.86 -10.95
N THR A 144 -20.30 4.85 -12.27
CA THR A 144 -20.93 3.90 -13.21
C THR A 144 -20.08 2.66 -13.51
N LYS A 145 -18.89 2.56 -12.91
CA LYS A 145 -17.95 1.45 -13.14
C LYS A 145 -17.40 0.94 -11.81
N VAL A 146 -17.59 -0.35 -11.54
CA VAL A 146 -16.94 -1.06 -10.43
C VAL A 146 -15.63 -1.62 -10.98
N THR A 147 -14.54 -0.91 -10.77
CA THR A 147 -13.20 -1.41 -11.03
C THR A 147 -12.84 -2.46 -9.97
N THR A 148 -12.34 -3.61 -10.40
CA THR A 148 -11.85 -4.67 -9.51
C THR A 148 -10.78 -4.10 -8.59
N SER A 149 -10.88 -4.41 -7.29
CA SER A 149 -10.06 -3.83 -6.22
C SER A 149 -8.57 -3.89 -6.54
N LEU A 150 -7.99 -2.76 -6.95
CA LEU A 150 -6.54 -2.57 -7.01
C LEU A 150 -5.93 -3.02 -5.67
N LYS A 151 -4.76 -3.67 -5.74
CA LYS A 151 -4.01 -3.97 -4.52
C LYS A 151 -3.62 -2.65 -3.89
N ILE A 152 -3.90 -2.51 -2.60
CA ILE A 152 -3.66 -1.25 -1.91
C ILE A 152 -2.15 -1.04 -1.75
N GLU A 153 -1.68 0.17 -2.05
CA GLU A 153 -0.28 0.54 -1.82
C GLU A 153 -0.01 0.73 -0.32
N TYR A 154 1.16 0.30 0.13
CA TYR A 154 1.57 0.41 1.53
C TYR A 154 3.08 0.53 1.68
N VAL A 155 3.46 1.10 2.82
CA VAL A 155 4.80 1.00 3.41
C VAL A 155 4.63 0.54 4.85
N SER A 156 5.51 -0.37 5.30
CA SER A 156 5.51 -0.87 6.66
C SER A 156 6.92 -0.96 7.19
N ILE A 157 7.17 -0.33 8.34
CA ILE A 157 8.44 -0.49 9.05
C ILE A 157 8.45 -1.88 9.68
N ASP A 158 9.40 -2.71 9.28
CA ASP A 158 9.56 -4.07 9.79
C ASP A 158 10.44 -4.15 11.02
N SER A 159 11.47 -3.30 11.08
CA SER A 159 12.37 -3.17 12.22
C SER A 159 13.15 -1.85 12.16
N ILE A 160 13.75 -1.48 13.30
CA ILE A 160 14.48 -0.23 13.48
C ILE A 160 15.83 -0.52 14.11
N VAL A 161 16.88 0.13 13.60
CA VAL A 161 18.17 0.23 14.30
C VAL A 161 18.33 1.67 14.76
N ILE A 162 18.41 1.86 16.08
CA ILE A 162 18.58 3.15 16.73
C ILE A 162 20.07 3.37 16.92
N GLN A 163 20.62 4.38 16.26
CA GLN A 163 22.01 4.81 16.45
C GLN A 163 22.02 6.05 17.33
N ARG A 164 22.63 5.94 18.52
CA ARG A 164 22.65 7.00 19.54
C ARG A 164 23.98 7.08 20.27
N ASN A 165 24.27 8.21 20.90
CA ASN A 165 25.36 8.33 21.87
C ASN A 165 25.05 7.53 23.16
N HIS A 166 26.08 7.02 23.84
CA HIS A 166 26.03 6.39 25.17
C HIS A 166 25.23 7.18 26.21
N GLN A 167 25.25 8.52 26.14
CA GLN A 167 24.59 9.38 27.13
C GLN A 167 23.08 9.58 26.89
N LYS A 168 22.56 9.19 25.72
CA LYS A 168 21.14 9.35 25.38
C LYS A 168 20.37 8.07 25.64
N SER A 169 19.22 8.15 26.30
CA SER A 169 18.24 7.06 26.40
C SER A 169 17.13 7.27 25.35
N VAL A 170 16.69 6.19 24.70
CA VAL A 170 15.65 6.27 23.66
C VAL A 170 14.54 5.28 23.97
N ASN A 171 13.30 5.76 24.03
CA ASN A 171 12.11 4.94 24.13
C ASN A 171 11.37 4.96 22.79
N ILE A 172 11.01 3.80 22.25
CA ILE A 172 10.20 3.69 21.02
C ILE A 172 8.80 3.19 21.34
N PHE A 173 7.82 3.88 20.78
CA PHE A 173 6.41 3.49 20.77
C PHE A 173 5.92 3.44 19.33
N SER A 174 5.18 2.41 18.94
CA SER A 174 4.56 2.32 17.62
C SER A 174 3.04 2.26 17.76
N ARG A 175 2.33 2.95 16.86
CA ARG A 175 0.87 2.93 16.79
C ARG A 175 0.36 3.01 15.36
N ILE A 176 -0.80 2.38 15.16
CA ILE A 176 -1.55 2.45 13.91
C ILE A 176 -2.56 3.60 14.02
N VAL A 177 -2.58 4.47 13.02
CA VAL A 177 -3.56 5.56 12.89
C VAL A 177 -4.58 5.18 11.83
N ILE A 178 -5.87 5.21 12.18
CA ILE A 178 -6.99 4.85 11.29
C ILE A 178 -7.58 6.11 10.67
#